data_AF-A0A4R8EU63-F1
#
_entry.id   AF-A0A4R8EU63-F1
#
_cell.length_a   1.000
_cell.length_b   1.000
_cell.length_c   1.000
_cell.angle_alpha   90.00
_cell.angle_beta   90.00
_cell.angle_gamma   90.00
#
_symmetry.space_group_name_H-M   'P 1'
#
loop_
_entity.id
_entity.type
_entity.pdbx_description
1 polymer ?
#
loop_
_entity_poly.entity_id
_entity_poly.type
_entity_poly.pdbx_seq_one_letter_code
_entity_poly.pdbx_strand_id
1 'polypeptide(L)'
;MKKTIFITTIILMFLNISVISFSQTSDGVNVPVYISVPSYAAIDSVDKESLEYDFDLSSPDNKSEEVKVKIVANTSFKLYVEFDAEESSFNEQNQALFELLNSSFNYSVDSNDSAYGVIEKTVQIGFNFQQAVDNDPEIRELLLKIGEYKGKVGNFIFTVSPAV
;
A
#
# COMPACT_ATOMS: atom_id res chain seq x y z
N MET A 1 -67.16 -54.13 33.79
CA MET A 1 -66.90 -52.99 32.88
C MET A 1 -65.80 -52.03 33.33
N LYS A 2 -65.61 -51.73 34.64
CA LYS A 2 -64.55 -50.81 35.10
C LYS A 2 -63.10 -51.26 34.80
N LYS A 3 -62.82 -52.57 34.87
CA LYS A 3 -61.48 -53.13 34.60
C LYS A 3 -61.05 -53.05 33.13
N THR A 4 -61.99 -53.17 32.20
CA THR A 4 -61.72 -53.17 30.77
C THR A 4 -61.32 -51.78 30.29
N ILE A 5 -62.01 -50.73 30.76
CA ILE A 5 -61.74 -49.33 30.43
C ILE A 5 -60.30 -48.95 30.84
N PHE A 6 -59.86 -49.36 32.02
CA PHE A 6 -58.52 -49.06 32.54
C PHE A 6 -57.40 -49.64 31.67
N ILE A 7 -57.59 -50.87 31.17
CA ILE A 7 -56.63 -51.54 30.28
C ILE A 7 -56.56 -50.82 28.93
N THR A 8 -57.71 -50.40 28.39
CA THR A 8 -57.75 -49.66 27.12
C THR A 8 -57.04 -48.31 27.22
N THR A 9 -57.19 -47.59 28.35
CA THR A 9 -56.49 -46.31 28.59
C THR A 9 -54.98 -46.48 28.71
N ILE A 10 -54.51 -47.55 29.36
CA ILE A 10 -53.07 -47.85 29.49
C ILE A 10 -52.46 -48.15 28.11
N ILE A 11 -53.11 -48.98 27.30
CA ILE A 11 -52.63 -49.32 25.94
C ILE A 11 -52.58 -48.07 25.06
N LEU A 12 -53.58 -47.19 25.15
CA LEU A 12 -53.60 -45.92 24.42
C LEU A 12 -52.46 -44.97 24.86
N MET A 13 -52.11 -44.97 26.15
CA MET A 13 -50.97 -44.20 26.68
C MET A 13 -49.63 -44.72 26.15
N PHE A 14 -49.43 -46.04 26.13
CA PHE A 14 -48.19 -46.63 25.58
C PHE A 14 -48.01 -46.31 24.10
N LEU A 15 -49.11 -46.30 23.32
CA LEU A 15 -49.07 -45.99 21.89
C LEU A 15 -48.74 -44.52 21.60
N ASN A 16 -49.07 -43.60 22.51
CA ASN A 16 -48.71 -42.19 22.40
C ASN A 16 -47.27 -41.89 22.82
N ILE A 17 -46.67 -42.69 23.71
CA ILE A 17 -45.26 -42.52 24.12
C ILE A 17 -44.30 -42.92 22.99
N SER A 18 -44.69 -43.89 22.15
CA SER A 18 -43.87 -44.36 21.01
C SER A 18 -43.71 -43.36 19.86
N VAL A 19 -44.46 -42.24 19.86
CA VAL A 19 -44.43 -41.23 18.78
C VAL A 19 -43.44 -40.09 19.06
N ILE A 20 -42.83 -40.04 20.25
CA ILE A 20 -41.94 -38.94 20.67
C ILE A 20 -40.48 -39.13 20.20
N SER A 21 -40.16 -40.21 19.49
CA SER A 21 -38.76 -40.56 19.15
C SER A 21 -38.23 -39.98 17.84
N PHE A 22 -38.97 -39.11 17.15
CA PHE A 22 -38.45 -38.38 15.96
C PHE A 22 -38.26 -36.89 16.24
N SER A 23 -37.56 -36.57 17.32
CA SER A 23 -36.74 -35.36 17.33
C SER A 23 -35.41 -35.74 16.70
N GLN A 24 -35.27 -35.59 15.38
CA GLN A 24 -33.94 -35.42 14.80
C GLN A 24 -33.42 -34.08 15.33
N THR A 25 -32.82 -34.08 16.53
CA THR A 25 -31.95 -33.00 16.93
C THR A 25 -30.86 -32.97 15.86
N SER A 26 -30.87 -31.91 15.06
CA SER A 26 -29.72 -31.59 14.23
C SER A 26 -28.57 -31.39 15.20
N ASP A 27 -27.68 -32.39 15.32
CA ASP A 27 -26.44 -32.32 16.10
C ASP A 27 -25.41 -31.40 15.40
N GLY A 28 -25.88 -30.33 14.76
CA GLY A 28 -25.07 -29.32 14.12
C GLY A 28 -24.61 -28.30 15.14
N VAL A 29 -23.39 -28.48 15.65
CA VAL A 29 -22.72 -27.43 16.42
C VAL A 29 -22.24 -26.36 15.44
N ASN A 30 -22.87 -25.18 15.47
CA ASN A 30 -22.38 -24.02 14.73
C ASN A 30 -21.19 -23.41 15.49
N VAL A 31 -19.97 -23.63 14.98
CA VAL A 31 -18.75 -23.01 15.52
C VAL A 31 -18.37 -21.85 14.61
N PRO A 32 -18.64 -20.59 14.99
CA PRO A 32 -18.19 -19.45 14.20
C PRO A 32 -16.66 -19.36 14.29
N VAL A 33 -15.99 -19.51 13.16
CA VAL A 33 -14.56 -19.24 13.00
C VAL A 33 -14.42 -17.89 12.32
N TYR A 34 -13.71 -16.97 12.98
CA TYR A 34 -13.46 -15.63 12.45
C TYR A 34 -12.10 -15.62 11.75
N ILE A 35 -12.07 -14.99 10.58
CA ILE A 35 -10.82 -14.70 9.86
C ILE A 35 -10.27 -13.38 10.42
N SER A 36 -9.03 -13.39 10.90
CA SER A 36 -8.30 -12.17 11.24
C SER A 36 -7.19 -11.91 10.22
N VAL A 37 -7.02 -10.65 9.83
CA VAL A 37 -5.84 -10.21 9.08
C VAL A 37 -4.79 -9.81 10.12
N PRO A 38 -3.70 -10.57 10.27
CA PRO A 38 -2.79 -10.41 11.41
C PRO A 38 -1.95 -9.14 11.35
N SER A 39 -1.74 -8.59 10.15
CA SER A 39 -0.86 -7.45 9.90
C SER A 39 -1.31 -6.69 8.66
N TYR A 40 -1.30 -5.36 8.74
CA TYR A 40 -1.72 -4.43 7.71
C TYR A 40 -0.93 -3.12 7.82
N ALA A 41 -0.52 -2.59 6.67
CA ALA A 41 0.03 -1.26 6.53
C ALA A 41 -0.39 -0.70 5.17
N ALA A 42 -0.91 0.52 5.14
CA ALA A 42 -1.34 1.19 3.92
C ALA A 42 -1.15 2.70 4.00
N ILE A 43 -0.98 3.32 2.84
CA ILE A 43 -0.95 4.77 2.68
C ILE A 43 -2.39 5.27 2.70
N ASP A 44 -2.70 6.17 3.63
CA ASP A 44 -3.98 6.87 3.74
C ASP A 44 -4.00 8.10 2.83
N SER A 45 -2.92 8.89 2.84
CA SER A 45 -2.81 10.09 2.02
C SER A 45 -1.36 10.54 1.82
N VAL A 46 -1.14 11.35 0.78
CA VAL A 46 0.06 12.15 0.54
C VAL A 46 -0.34 13.62 0.51
N ASP A 47 0.44 14.52 1.10
CA ASP A 47 0.08 15.95 1.23
C ASP A 47 0.29 16.77 -0.05
N LYS A 48 1.04 16.23 -1.00
CA LYS A 48 1.34 16.84 -2.31
C LYS A 48 1.01 15.87 -3.44
N GLU A 49 0.42 16.40 -4.51
CA GLU A 49 0.08 15.64 -5.71
C GLU A 49 1.08 15.84 -6.86
N SER A 50 1.85 16.93 -6.83
CA SER A 50 2.85 17.29 -7.84
C SER A 50 4.01 18.05 -7.23
N LEU A 51 5.20 17.86 -7.79
CA LEU A 51 6.41 18.62 -7.47
C LEU A 51 6.98 19.22 -8.76
N GLU A 52 7.45 20.46 -8.69
CA GLU A 52 8.00 21.19 -9.83
C GLU A 52 9.46 21.52 -9.55
N TYR A 53 10.36 21.00 -10.39
CA TYR A 53 11.80 21.17 -10.23
C TYR A 53 12.36 22.01 -11.36
N ASP A 54 12.91 23.17 -11.02
CA ASP A 54 13.70 23.98 -11.93
C ASP A 54 15.15 23.48 -11.94
N PHE A 55 15.57 22.94 -13.08
CA PHE A 55 16.93 22.48 -13.30
C PHE A 55 17.69 23.43 -14.24
N ASP A 56 18.64 24.17 -13.69
CA ASP A 56 19.51 25.08 -14.44
C ASP A 56 20.84 24.41 -14.78
N LEU A 57 21.05 24.11 -16.07
CA LEU A 57 22.30 23.52 -16.58
C LEU A 57 23.52 24.44 -16.40
N SER A 58 23.34 25.74 -16.20
CA SER A 58 24.44 26.69 -15.97
C SER A 58 24.95 26.63 -14.53
N SER A 59 24.07 26.31 -13.58
CA SER A 59 24.33 26.15 -12.15
C SER A 59 23.54 24.96 -11.62
N PRO A 60 23.97 23.72 -11.90
CA PRO A 60 23.23 22.53 -11.50
C PRO A 60 23.29 22.39 -9.98
N ASP A 61 22.16 22.64 -9.32
CA ASP A 61 22.00 22.51 -7.87
C ASP A 61 21.16 21.28 -7.53
N ASN A 62 21.50 20.62 -6.42
CA ASN A 62 20.65 19.56 -5.87
C ASN A 62 19.30 20.15 -5.43
N LYS A 63 18.21 19.46 -5.75
CA LYS A 63 16.86 19.87 -5.38
C LYS A 63 16.20 18.78 -4.54
N SER A 64 15.49 19.17 -3.49
CA SER A 64 14.73 18.27 -2.64
C SER A 64 13.53 19.00 -2.09
N GLU A 65 12.43 18.26 -1.92
CA GLU A 65 11.22 18.74 -1.28
C GLU A 65 10.72 17.75 -0.24
N GLU A 66 10.10 18.30 0.80
CA GLU A 66 9.40 17.53 1.82
C GLU A 66 8.02 17.11 1.30
N VAL A 67 7.73 15.82 1.44
CA VAL A 67 6.44 15.20 1.19
C VAL A 67 6.02 14.45 2.44
N LYS A 68 4.81 14.73 2.93
CA LYS A 68 4.23 14.04 4.08
C LYS A 68 3.33 12.92 3.61
N VAL A 69 3.62 11.72 4.11
CA VAL A 69 2.87 10.51 3.81
C VAL A 69 2.22 10.02 5.10
N LYS A 70 0.90 9.94 5.09
CA LYS A 70 0.11 9.41 6.20
C LYS A 70 -0.13 7.93 5.98
N ILE A 71 0.24 7.13 6.97
CA ILE A 71 0.22 5.67 6.91
C ILE A 71 -0.62 5.13 8.05
N VAL A 72 -1.54 4.22 7.72
CA VAL A 72 -2.33 3.45 8.69
C VAL A 72 -1.74 2.06 8.75
N ALA A 73 -1.22 1.67 9.92
CA ALA A 73 -0.63 0.35 10.11
C ALA A 73 -0.95 -0.21 11.50
N ASN A 74 -1.04 -1.53 11.63
CA ASN A 74 -1.12 -2.21 12.94
C ASN A 74 0.15 -3.02 13.25
N THR A 75 1.20 -2.81 12.46
CA THR A 75 2.50 -3.48 12.52
C THR A 75 3.61 -2.47 12.21
N SER A 76 4.84 -2.81 12.56
CA SER A 76 6.02 -2.13 12.01
C SER A 76 6.04 -2.27 10.48
N PHE A 77 6.46 -1.20 9.80
CA PHE A 77 6.51 -1.14 8.34
C PHE A 77 7.76 -0.41 7.85
N LYS A 78 8.05 -0.58 6.57
CA LYS A 78 9.03 0.20 5.82
C LYS A 78 8.32 0.98 4.72
N LEU A 79 8.74 2.22 4.50
CA LEU A 79 8.29 3.07 3.40
C LEU A 79 9.42 3.12 2.38
N TYR A 80 9.11 2.73 1.16
CA TYR A 80 9.99 2.80 0.01
C TYR A 80 9.48 3.87 -0.94
N VAL A 81 10.42 4.55 -1.57
CA VAL A 81 10.14 5.53 -2.60
C VAL A 81 10.94 5.18 -3.83
N GLU A 82 10.24 5.15 -4.95
CA GLU A 82 10.82 4.91 -6.27
C GLU A 82 10.45 6.08 -7.17
N PHE A 83 11.31 6.37 -8.15
CA PHE A 83 10.98 7.29 -9.22
C PHE A 83 10.79 6.47 -10.50
N ASP A 84 9.58 6.55 -11.04
CA ASP A 84 9.20 5.93 -12.30
C ASP A 84 9.10 7.00 -13.37
N ALA A 85 10.17 7.12 -14.16
CA ALA A 85 10.24 8.07 -15.25
C ALA A 85 9.32 7.65 -16.41
N GLU A 86 8.44 8.55 -16.85
CA GLU A 86 7.36 8.22 -17.78
C GLU A 86 7.87 8.10 -19.23
N GLU A 87 8.27 6.88 -19.64
CA GLU A 87 8.86 6.55 -20.95
C GLU A 87 8.13 7.17 -22.15
N SER A 88 6.79 7.23 -22.13
CA SER A 88 6.00 7.78 -23.24
C SER A 88 6.22 9.28 -23.48
N SER A 89 6.86 9.98 -22.54
CA SER A 89 7.19 11.41 -22.65
C SER A 89 8.56 11.65 -23.30
N PHE A 90 9.33 10.59 -23.55
CA PHE A 90 10.71 10.68 -24.01
C PHE A 90 10.87 10.06 -25.41
N ASN A 91 11.20 10.90 -26.40
CA ASN A 91 11.72 10.46 -27.69
C ASN A 91 13.25 10.21 -27.58
N GLU A 92 13.89 9.69 -28.63
CA GLU A 92 15.37 9.50 -28.65
C GLU A 92 16.16 10.76 -28.25
N GLN A 93 15.56 11.95 -28.40
CA GLN A 93 16.20 13.23 -28.03
C GLN A 93 16.22 13.47 -26.53
N ASN A 94 15.24 12.95 -25.78
CA ASN A 94 15.11 13.19 -24.34
C ASN A 94 15.63 12.05 -23.47
N GLN A 95 16.30 11.05 -24.07
CA GLN A 95 16.91 9.94 -23.34
C GLN A 95 17.93 10.41 -22.29
N ALA A 96 18.71 11.45 -22.60
CA ALA A 96 19.66 12.03 -21.65
C ALA A 96 18.98 12.60 -20.39
N LEU A 97 17.77 13.17 -20.54
CA LEU A 97 16.99 13.66 -19.39
C LEU A 97 16.51 12.49 -18.53
N PHE A 98 16.08 11.40 -19.14
CA PHE A 98 15.70 10.18 -18.42
C PHE A 98 16.86 9.57 -17.65
N GLU A 99 18.03 9.44 -18.29
CA GLU A 99 19.26 8.92 -17.66
C GLU A 99 19.71 9.82 -16.50
N LEU A 100 19.64 11.15 -16.66
CA LEU A 100 19.91 12.10 -15.59
C LEU A 100 18.96 11.91 -14.40
N LEU A 101 17.64 11.87 -14.65
CA LEU A 101 16.65 11.77 -13.56
C LEU A 101 16.78 10.46 -12.79
N ASN A 102 17.01 9.34 -13.49
CA ASN A 102 17.21 8.04 -12.85
C ASN A 102 18.51 7.96 -12.05
N SER A 103 19.60 8.54 -12.57
CA SER A 103 20.90 8.53 -11.88
C SER A 103 20.99 9.54 -10.73
N SER A 104 20.19 10.60 -10.77
CA SER A 104 20.18 11.67 -9.76
C SER A 104 19.12 11.49 -8.68
N PHE A 105 18.10 10.64 -8.90
CA PHE A 105 17.03 10.43 -7.92
C PHE A 105 17.60 10.06 -6.55
N ASN A 106 17.11 10.76 -5.53
CA ASN A 106 17.48 10.51 -4.15
C ASN A 106 16.27 10.76 -3.24
N TYR A 107 16.21 9.99 -2.15
CA TYR A 107 15.24 10.23 -1.11
C TYR A 107 15.80 9.87 0.27
N SER A 108 15.21 10.48 1.29
CA SER A 108 15.36 10.03 2.67
C SER A 108 14.02 10.07 3.39
N VAL A 109 13.82 9.12 4.30
CA VAL A 109 12.62 9.02 5.12
C VAL A 109 13.03 9.29 6.56
N ASP A 110 12.21 10.02 7.30
CA ASP A 110 12.43 10.23 8.74
C ASP A 110 12.66 8.89 9.46
N SER A 111 13.79 8.82 10.18
CA SER A 111 14.36 7.61 10.81
C SER A 111 13.59 7.07 12.02
N ASN A 112 12.41 7.61 12.31
CA ASN A 112 11.61 7.18 13.45
C ASN A 112 10.83 5.92 13.11
N ASP A 113 11.33 4.74 13.46
CA ASP A 113 10.54 3.50 13.38
C ASP A 113 9.21 3.69 14.11
N SER A 114 8.12 3.27 13.47
CA SER A 114 6.79 3.37 14.05
C SER A 114 6.18 2.01 14.23
N ALA A 115 5.65 1.79 15.43
CA ALA A 115 5.19 0.49 15.84
C ALA A 115 3.76 0.21 15.33
N TYR A 116 2.79 1.13 15.48
CA TYR A 116 1.39 0.94 15.04
C TYR A 116 0.55 2.22 15.16
N GLY A 117 -0.60 2.27 14.49
CA GLY A 117 -1.61 3.33 14.50
C GLY A 117 -1.74 4.08 13.18
N VAL A 118 -2.09 5.35 13.28
CA VAL A 118 -2.05 6.32 12.17
C VAL A 118 -0.82 7.20 12.38
N ILE A 119 0.09 7.19 11.42
CA ILE A 119 1.43 7.77 11.55
C ILE A 119 1.69 8.66 10.35
N GLU A 120 2.22 9.86 10.59
CA GLU A 120 2.72 10.74 9.54
C GLU A 120 4.23 10.57 9.41
N LYS A 121 4.70 10.35 8.19
CA LYS A 121 6.12 10.25 7.83
C LYS A 121 6.48 11.43 6.92
N THR A 122 7.54 12.15 7.25
CA THR A 122 8.16 13.10 6.31
C THR A 122 9.15 12.35 5.44
N VAL A 123 9.07 12.59 4.14
CA VAL A 123 9.98 12.05 3.15
C VAL A 123 10.59 13.25 2.42
N GLN A 124 11.91 13.33 2.41
CA GLN A 124 12.63 14.24 1.52
C GLN A 124 12.85 13.51 0.20
N ILE A 125 12.28 14.00 -0.89
CA ILE A 125 12.47 13.43 -2.22
C ILE A 125 13.00 14.49 -3.18
N GLY A 126 13.82 14.08 -4.14
CA GLY A 126 14.31 14.98 -5.17
C GLY A 126 15.44 14.38 -5.98
N PHE A 127 16.32 15.25 -6.44
CA PHE A 127 17.37 14.92 -7.40
C PHE A 127 18.69 15.61 -7.03
N ASN A 128 19.76 14.82 -7.01
CA ASN A 128 21.13 15.29 -6.86
C ASN A 128 21.72 15.67 -8.23
N PHE A 129 21.12 16.66 -8.89
CA PHE A 129 21.49 17.02 -10.27
C PHE A 129 22.96 17.41 -10.41
N GLN A 130 23.52 18.13 -9.43
CA GLN A 130 24.93 18.54 -9.45
C GLN A 130 25.83 17.32 -9.57
N GLN A 131 25.62 16.33 -8.71
CA GLN A 131 26.42 15.12 -8.67
C GLN A 131 26.27 14.31 -9.97
N ALA A 132 25.07 14.23 -10.54
CA ALA A 132 24.85 13.49 -11.77
C ALA A 132 25.55 14.14 -12.97
N VAL A 133 25.50 15.46 -13.10
CA VAL A 133 26.22 16.20 -14.15
C VAL A 133 27.74 16.13 -13.96
N ASP A 134 28.22 16.21 -12.72
CA ASP A 134 29.66 16.12 -12.43
C ASP A 134 30.22 14.72 -12.75
N ASN A 135 29.41 13.67 -12.56
CA ASN A 135 29.78 12.29 -12.87
C ASN A 135 29.74 11.97 -14.37
N ASP A 136 28.85 12.64 -15.12
CA ASP A 136 28.74 12.51 -16.58
C ASP A 136 28.65 13.90 -17.24
N PRO A 137 29.80 14.56 -17.49
CA PRO A 137 29.80 15.87 -18.13
C PRO A 137 29.24 15.87 -19.55
N GLU A 138 29.23 14.74 -20.25
CA GLU A 138 28.70 14.63 -21.62
C GLU A 138 27.17 14.77 -21.63
N ILE A 139 26.50 14.35 -20.54
CA ILE A 139 25.05 14.50 -20.39
C ILE A 139 24.62 15.96 -20.50
N ARG A 140 25.46 16.90 -20.03
CA ARG A 140 25.18 18.34 -20.10
C ARG A 140 25.01 18.82 -21.54
N GLU A 141 25.90 18.40 -22.44
CA GLU A 141 25.84 18.76 -23.87
C GLU A 141 24.64 18.13 -24.57
N LEU A 142 24.21 16.95 -24.13
CA LEU A 142 22.99 16.32 -24.63
C LEU A 142 21.75 17.06 -24.16
N LEU A 143 21.69 17.45 -22.88
CA LEU A 143 20.57 18.21 -22.30
C LEU A 143 20.44 19.61 -22.90
N LEU A 144 21.56 20.28 -23.24
CA LEU A 144 21.54 21.56 -23.95
C LEU A 144 20.87 21.47 -25.33
N LYS A 145 20.93 20.31 -26.00
CA LYS A 145 20.26 20.08 -27.28
C LYS A 145 18.76 19.89 -27.14
N ILE A 146 18.29 19.42 -25.97
CA ILE A 146 16.87 19.28 -25.66
C ILE A 146 16.22 20.65 -25.48
N GLY A 147 16.93 21.57 -24.81
CA GLY A 147 16.40 22.88 -24.47
C GLY A 147 15.39 22.84 -23.32
N GLU A 148 14.38 23.69 -23.35
CA GLU A 148 13.38 23.80 -22.29
C GLU A 148 12.36 22.65 -22.36
N TYR A 149 12.21 21.89 -21.27
CA TYR A 149 11.22 20.83 -21.14
C TYR A 149 10.19 21.18 -20.06
N LYS A 150 8.90 21.16 -20.41
CA LYS A 150 7.77 21.47 -19.50
C LYS A 150 6.78 20.33 -19.34
N GLY A 151 7.12 19.16 -19.87
CA GLY A 151 6.27 17.98 -19.75
C GLY A 151 6.35 17.38 -18.36
N LYS A 152 5.42 16.46 -18.07
CA LYS A 152 5.60 15.53 -16.97
C LYS A 152 6.81 14.64 -17.26
N VAL A 153 7.66 14.42 -16.25
CA VAL A 153 8.88 13.61 -16.38
C VAL A 153 8.74 12.21 -15.78
N GLY A 154 7.80 12.01 -14.86
CA GLY A 154 7.66 10.75 -14.14
C GLY A 154 6.73 10.86 -12.94
N ASN A 155 6.75 9.81 -12.11
CA ASN A 155 5.98 9.69 -10.88
C ASN A 155 6.90 9.27 -9.74
N PHE A 156 6.69 9.85 -8.56
CA PHE A 156 7.21 9.24 -7.33
C PHE A 156 6.20 8.21 -6.84
N ILE A 157 6.65 6.97 -6.68
CA ILE A 157 5.85 5.84 -6.23
C ILE A 157 6.21 5.56 -4.78
N PHE A 158 5.22 5.67 -3.90
CA PHE A 158 5.35 5.34 -2.49
C PHE A 158 4.79 3.95 -2.23
N THR A 159 5.60 3.07 -1.65
CA THR A 159 5.20 1.70 -1.33
C THR A 159 5.44 1.43 0.15
N VAL A 160 4.43 0.89 0.84
CA VAL A 160 4.56 0.45 2.23
C VAL A 160 4.58 -1.07 2.27
N SER A 161 5.53 -1.64 3.01
CA SER A 161 5.57 -3.08 3.27
C SER A 161 5.78 -3.39 4.75
N PRO A 162 5.30 -4.56 5.24
CA PRO A 162 5.58 -4.99 6.61
C PRO A 162 7.08 -5.12 6.86
N ALA A 163 7.55 -4.59 7.99
CA ALA A 163 8.91 -4.84 8.46
C ALA A 163 8.94 -6.22 9.13
N VAL A 164 9.54 -7.20 8.48
CA VAL A 164 9.78 -8.55 9.02
C VAL A 164 10.98 -8.53 9.97
#